data_AF-A0A6I5CLQ4-F1
#
_entry.id   AF-A0A6I5CLQ4-F1
#
_cell.length_a   1.000
_cell.length_b   1.000
_cell.length_c   1.000
_cell.angle_alpha   90.00
_cell.angle_beta   90.00
_cell.angle_gamma   90.00
#
_symmetry.space_group_name_H-M   'P 1'
#
loop_
_entity.id
_entity.type
_entity.pdbx_description
1 polymer ?
#
loop_
_entity_poly.entity_id
_entity_poly.type
_entity_poly.pdbx_seq_one_letter_code
_entity_poly.pdbx_strand_id
1 'polypeptide(L)'
;GGSDDKTDKAANVSSAAPATGGASSAPAAPDPAREQAVALDKLLADSGGSRASVIKAVDDVKKCDDLSGAAADLRGAAKQRAALVTRLGALPVDKLPQHAELTAALTSAWKASQSADQHYAAWADQARGKKGCDKGHARNTSHTQAANHQSGVASVQKAKAAKLWNAIARKYGLTERQPTQL
;
A
#
# COMPACT_ATOMS: atom_id res chain seq x y z
N GLY A 1 66.79 68.47 6.09
CA GLY A 1 67.49 67.20 5.86
C GLY A 1 66.71 66.14 6.58
N GLY A 2 66.22 65.14 5.85
CA GLY A 2 65.35 64.07 6.37
C GLY A 2 66.10 63.01 7.19
N SER A 3 65.35 62.17 7.90
CA SER A 3 65.13 60.77 7.50
C SER A 3 64.25 60.00 8.51
N ASP A 4 63.14 59.46 7.98
CA ASP A 4 62.61 58.08 8.03
C ASP A 4 62.36 57.33 9.37
N ASP A 5 61.06 57.31 9.74
CA ASP A 5 60.10 56.18 9.81
C ASP A 5 60.44 54.76 10.37
N LYS A 6 59.49 54.31 11.22
CA LYS A 6 59.02 52.95 11.60
C LYS A 6 59.79 52.11 12.62
N THR A 7 59.15 51.93 13.79
CA THR A 7 59.01 50.61 14.45
C THR A 7 57.71 50.60 15.26
N ASP A 8 56.73 49.83 14.78
CA ASP A 8 55.44 49.64 15.40
C ASP A 8 55.48 48.74 16.64
N LYS A 9 54.54 49.02 17.52
CA LYS A 9 54.45 48.69 18.94
C LYS A 9 53.77 47.34 19.18
N ALA A 10 54.42 46.55 20.05
CA ALA A 10 53.90 45.58 21.01
C ALA A 10 52.68 44.69 20.64
N ALA A 11 52.96 43.40 20.64
CA ALA A 11 52.02 42.28 20.61
C ALA A 11 50.85 42.41 21.60
N ASN A 12 49.64 42.18 21.10
CA ASN A 12 48.48 41.76 21.89
C ASN A 12 47.92 40.47 21.25
N VAL A 13 48.32 39.33 21.80
CA VAL A 13 47.76 38.01 21.48
C VAL A 13 46.68 37.68 22.52
N SER A 14 45.43 38.05 22.23
CA SER A 14 44.28 37.51 22.96
C SER A 14 43.91 36.16 22.37
N SER A 15 44.30 35.09 23.07
CA SER A 15 43.79 33.74 22.85
C SER A 15 42.33 33.66 23.32
N ALA A 16 41.39 33.73 22.40
CA ALA A 16 40.00 33.32 22.66
C ALA A 16 39.85 31.86 22.22
N ALA A 17 39.63 30.97 23.20
CA ALA A 17 39.41 29.55 22.99
C ALA A 17 38.23 29.30 22.03
N PRO A 18 38.28 28.23 21.20
CA PRO A 18 37.12 27.85 20.41
C PRO A 18 36.03 27.40 21.37
N ALA A 19 34.89 28.10 21.35
CA ALA A 19 33.67 27.61 21.96
C ALA A 19 33.28 26.33 21.23
N THR A 20 33.56 25.18 21.84
CA THR A 20 32.92 23.91 21.49
C THR A 20 31.45 24.04 21.88
N GLY A 21 30.67 24.67 20.99
CA GLY A 21 29.22 24.59 20.98
C GLY A 21 28.84 23.15 20.69
N GLY A 22 28.91 22.31 21.71
CA GLY A 22 28.27 21.02 21.71
C GLY A 22 26.79 21.27 21.48
N ALA A 23 26.36 21.12 20.23
CA ALA A 23 24.97 20.95 19.87
C ALA A 23 24.51 19.67 20.57
N SER A 24 24.11 19.84 21.83
CA SER A 24 23.33 18.87 22.57
C SER A 24 22.15 18.56 21.66
N SER A 25 22.19 17.37 21.04
CA SER A 25 21.10 16.87 20.22
C SER A 25 19.95 16.67 21.19
N ALA A 26 19.11 17.70 21.33
CA ALA A 26 17.84 17.58 22.02
C ALA A 26 17.15 16.34 21.44
N PRO A 27 16.53 15.48 22.26
CA PRO A 27 15.77 14.35 21.76
C PRO A 27 14.81 14.87 20.69
N ALA A 28 14.88 14.32 19.48
CA ALA A 28 13.94 14.67 18.44
C ALA A 28 12.53 14.47 19.00
N ALA A 29 11.68 15.51 18.89
CA ALA A 29 10.29 15.39 19.29
C ALA A 29 9.65 14.17 18.59
N PRO A 30 8.69 13.47 19.23
CA PRO A 30 8.03 12.33 18.62
C PRO A 30 7.46 12.72 17.25
N ASP A 31 7.79 11.97 16.19
CA ASP A 31 7.24 12.21 14.86
C ASP A 31 5.78 11.74 14.82
N PRO A 32 4.77 12.64 14.75
CA PRO A 32 3.37 12.24 14.72
C PRO A 32 3.00 11.40 13.49
N ALA A 33 3.80 11.47 12.41
CA ALA A 33 3.61 10.63 11.24
C ALA A 33 3.91 9.16 11.51
N ARG A 34 4.71 8.84 12.53
CA ARG A 34 5.01 7.44 12.90
C ARG A 34 3.77 6.71 13.38
N GLU A 35 2.93 7.35 14.20
CA GLU A 35 1.70 6.75 14.72
C GLU A 35 0.73 6.43 13.58
N GLN A 36 0.56 7.37 12.64
CA GLN A 36 -0.26 7.17 11.43
C GLN A 36 0.30 6.05 10.55
N ALA A 37 1.63 5.96 10.41
CA ALA A 37 2.27 4.91 9.63
C ALA A 37 2.03 3.52 10.24
N VAL A 38 2.16 3.39 11.56
CA VAL A 38 1.86 2.13 12.27
C VAL A 38 0.39 1.73 12.10
N ALA A 39 -0.53 2.68 12.21
CA ALA A 39 -1.94 2.40 12.04
C ALA A 39 -2.28 1.96 10.60
N LEU A 40 -1.63 2.58 9.60
CA LEU A 40 -1.75 2.16 8.21
C LEU A 40 -1.13 0.78 7.99
N ASP A 41 0.04 0.47 8.54
CA ASP A 41 0.66 -0.86 8.43
C ASP A 41 -0.26 -1.97 8.95
N LYS A 42 -0.92 -1.73 10.09
CA LYS A 42 -1.90 -2.66 10.66
C LYS A 42 -3.06 -2.91 9.68
N LEU A 43 -3.58 -1.87 9.04
CA LEU A 43 -4.62 -2.01 8.03
C LEU A 43 -4.12 -2.79 6.81
N LEU A 44 -2.90 -2.55 6.35
CA LEU A 44 -2.31 -3.25 5.21
C LEU A 44 -2.05 -4.73 5.53
N ALA A 45 -1.67 -5.05 6.76
CA ALA A 45 -1.52 -6.44 7.22
C ALA A 45 -2.83 -7.24 7.06
N ASP A 46 -3.98 -6.60 7.29
CA ASP A 46 -5.29 -7.23 7.14
C ASP A 46 -5.70 -7.44 5.66
N SER A 47 -5.02 -6.81 4.69
CA SER A 47 -5.43 -6.89 3.28
C SER A 47 -5.21 -8.28 2.68
N GLY A 48 -4.14 -8.96 3.07
CA GLY A 48 -3.71 -10.23 2.49
C GLY A 48 -4.59 -11.46 2.82
N GLY A 49 -5.53 -11.34 3.76
CA GLY A 49 -6.25 -12.48 4.36
C GLY A 49 -7.09 -13.33 3.40
N SER A 50 -7.56 -12.78 2.27
CA SER A 50 -8.43 -13.51 1.31
C SER A 50 -7.73 -14.03 0.06
N ARG A 51 -6.43 -13.77 -0.13
CA ARG A 51 -5.76 -14.06 -1.41
C ARG A 51 -5.82 -15.54 -1.78
N ALA A 52 -5.50 -16.42 -0.84
CA ALA A 52 -5.48 -17.86 -1.09
C ALA A 52 -6.88 -18.39 -1.45
N SER A 53 -7.92 -17.95 -0.72
CA SER A 53 -9.31 -18.33 -0.99
C SER A 53 -9.77 -17.82 -2.36
N VAL A 54 -9.46 -16.58 -2.75
CA VAL A 54 -9.81 -16.07 -4.10
C VAL A 54 -9.11 -16.86 -5.21
N ILE A 55 -7.81 -17.16 -5.06
CA ILE A 55 -7.08 -17.95 -6.06
C ILE A 55 -7.71 -19.33 -6.21
N LYS A 56 -8.01 -20.00 -5.09
CA LYS A 56 -8.69 -21.30 -5.09
C LYS A 56 -10.06 -21.19 -5.76
N ALA A 57 -10.90 -20.24 -5.34
CA ALA A 57 -12.24 -20.08 -5.89
C ALA A 57 -12.23 -19.82 -7.40
N VAL A 58 -11.32 -18.99 -7.92
CA VAL A 58 -11.21 -18.78 -9.37
C VAL A 58 -10.78 -20.05 -10.10
N ASP A 59 -9.91 -20.86 -9.50
CA ASP A 59 -9.50 -22.16 -10.06
C ASP A 59 -10.64 -23.18 -10.05
N ASP A 60 -11.40 -23.24 -8.96
CA ASP A 60 -12.61 -24.08 -8.84
C ASP A 60 -13.62 -23.70 -9.94
N VAL A 61 -13.87 -22.41 -10.16
CA VAL A 61 -14.76 -21.97 -11.25
C VAL A 61 -14.22 -22.39 -12.61
N LYS A 62 -12.92 -22.20 -12.87
CA LYS A 62 -12.29 -22.64 -14.13
C LYS A 62 -12.48 -24.13 -14.41
N LYS A 63 -12.48 -24.94 -13.36
CA LYS A 63 -12.64 -26.41 -13.41
C LYS A 63 -14.08 -26.88 -13.24
N CYS A 64 -15.03 -25.95 -13.18
CA CYS A 64 -16.43 -26.24 -12.90
C CYS A 64 -16.63 -27.06 -11.61
N ASP A 65 -15.75 -26.85 -10.64
CA ASP A 65 -15.75 -27.48 -9.34
C ASP A 65 -16.27 -26.50 -8.27
N ASP A 66 -16.88 -27.03 -7.21
CA ASP A 66 -17.45 -26.30 -6.06
C ASP A 66 -17.99 -24.89 -6.39
N LEU A 67 -18.79 -24.78 -7.46
CA LEU A 67 -19.17 -23.47 -8.00
C LEU A 67 -19.94 -22.60 -6.98
N SER A 68 -20.69 -23.26 -6.08
CA SER A 68 -21.41 -22.58 -5.01
C SER A 68 -20.47 -22.08 -3.91
N GLY A 69 -19.52 -22.89 -3.46
CA GLY A 69 -18.49 -22.47 -2.50
C GLY A 69 -17.60 -21.38 -3.06
N ALA A 70 -17.12 -21.54 -4.29
CA ALA A 70 -16.31 -20.54 -4.98
C ALA A 70 -17.03 -19.19 -5.10
N ALA A 71 -18.32 -19.18 -5.48
CA ALA A 71 -19.12 -17.97 -5.54
C ALA A 71 -19.31 -17.31 -4.16
N ALA A 72 -19.43 -18.09 -3.08
CA ALA A 72 -19.55 -17.59 -1.72
C ALA A 72 -18.22 -16.95 -1.25
N ASP A 73 -17.11 -17.64 -1.44
CA ASP A 73 -15.76 -17.19 -1.10
C ASP A 73 -15.40 -15.87 -1.80
N LEU A 74 -15.67 -15.78 -3.11
CA LEU A 74 -15.43 -14.57 -3.90
C LEU A 74 -16.27 -13.39 -3.39
N ARG A 75 -17.56 -13.62 -3.06
CA ARG A 75 -18.39 -12.56 -2.44
C ARG A 75 -17.89 -12.19 -1.04
N GLY A 76 -17.36 -13.14 -0.27
CA GLY A 76 -16.71 -12.90 1.02
C GLY A 76 -15.48 -11.99 0.87
N ALA A 77 -14.60 -12.30 -0.08
CA ALA A 77 -13.44 -11.48 -0.41
C ALA A 77 -13.82 -10.06 -0.86
N ALA A 78 -14.85 -9.92 -1.70
CA ALA A 78 -15.38 -8.63 -2.11
C ALA A 78 -15.84 -7.78 -0.91
N LYS A 79 -16.54 -8.38 0.08
CA LYS A 79 -16.96 -7.71 1.31
C LYS A 79 -15.77 -7.25 2.16
N GLN A 80 -14.75 -8.11 2.31
CA GLN A 80 -13.53 -7.76 3.05
C GLN A 80 -12.84 -6.54 2.41
N ARG A 81 -12.77 -6.48 1.07
CA ARG A 81 -12.17 -5.34 0.34
C ARG A 81 -12.95 -4.05 0.51
N ALA A 82 -14.28 -4.12 0.49
CA ALA A 82 -15.12 -2.97 0.79
C ALA A 82 -14.84 -2.44 2.21
N ALA A 83 -14.71 -3.33 3.19
CA ALA A 83 -14.39 -2.96 4.57
C ALA A 83 -13.00 -2.31 4.69
N LEU A 84 -12.00 -2.75 3.92
CA LEU A 84 -10.68 -2.07 3.88
C LEU A 84 -10.79 -0.63 3.38
N VAL A 85 -11.56 -0.40 2.31
CA VAL A 85 -11.80 0.96 1.78
C VAL A 85 -12.46 1.85 2.84
N THR A 86 -13.49 1.35 3.53
CA THR A 86 -14.15 2.09 4.61
C THR A 86 -13.18 2.41 5.75
N ARG A 87 -12.39 1.42 6.20
CA ARG A 87 -11.42 1.62 7.29
C ARG A 87 -10.32 2.61 6.92
N LEU A 88 -9.83 2.58 5.67
CA LEU A 88 -8.86 3.56 5.19
C LEU A 88 -9.44 4.98 5.16
N GLY A 89 -10.71 5.14 4.78
CA GLY A 89 -11.38 6.43 4.78
C GLY A 89 -11.55 7.06 6.17
N ALA A 90 -11.53 6.25 7.23
CA ALA A 90 -11.58 6.70 8.62
C ALA A 90 -10.20 6.87 9.26
N LEU A 91 -9.13 6.49 8.56
CA LEU A 91 -7.78 6.48 9.13
C LEU A 91 -7.08 7.83 8.91
N PRO A 92 -6.59 8.50 9.97
CA PRO A 92 -5.79 9.70 9.81
C PRO A 92 -4.41 9.34 9.24
N VAL A 93 -4.08 9.93 8.10
CA VAL A 93 -2.82 9.69 7.36
C VAL A 93 -2.20 10.99 6.83
N ASP A 94 -2.76 12.14 7.17
CA ASP A 94 -2.42 13.46 6.65
C ASP A 94 -1.00 13.92 6.98
N LYS A 95 -0.33 13.30 7.96
CA LYS A 95 1.08 13.57 8.29
C LYS A 95 2.04 12.69 7.50
N LEU A 96 1.55 11.67 6.79
CA LEU A 96 2.40 10.80 5.97
C LEU A 96 2.80 11.51 4.66
N PRO A 97 4.05 11.33 4.19
CA PRO A 97 4.44 11.85 2.88
C PRO A 97 3.64 11.17 1.77
N GLN A 98 3.20 11.94 0.78
CA GLN A 98 2.40 11.46 -0.37
C GLN A 98 1.12 10.70 0.03
N HIS A 99 0.55 10.98 1.21
CA HIS A 99 -0.62 10.26 1.73
C HIS A 99 -1.83 10.27 0.77
N ALA A 100 -2.10 11.39 0.10
CA ALA A 100 -3.23 11.50 -0.84
C ALA A 100 -3.08 10.53 -2.02
N GLU A 101 -1.86 10.41 -2.55
CA GLU A 101 -1.57 9.49 -3.66
C GLU A 101 -1.62 8.03 -3.21
N LEU A 102 -1.08 7.73 -2.03
CA LEU A 102 -1.10 6.39 -1.44
C LEU A 102 -2.53 5.93 -1.16
N THR A 103 -3.34 6.76 -0.49
CA THR A 103 -4.72 6.42 -0.17
C THR A 103 -5.60 6.29 -1.40
N ALA A 104 -5.40 7.13 -2.43
CA ALA A 104 -6.08 6.99 -3.71
C ALA A 104 -5.71 5.68 -4.43
N ALA A 105 -4.43 5.30 -4.42
CA ALA A 105 -3.97 4.05 -5.01
C ALA A 105 -4.53 2.82 -4.27
N LEU A 106 -4.48 2.80 -2.93
CA LEU A 106 -5.07 1.73 -2.11
C LEU A 106 -6.58 1.61 -2.33
N THR A 107 -7.30 2.73 -2.30
CA THR A 107 -8.75 2.76 -2.55
C THR A 107 -9.09 2.19 -3.94
N SER A 108 -8.34 2.60 -4.97
CA SER A 108 -8.54 2.12 -6.34
C SER A 108 -8.21 0.64 -6.47
N ALA A 109 -7.11 0.19 -5.86
CA ALA A 109 -6.71 -1.22 -5.83
C ALA A 109 -7.78 -2.13 -5.22
N TRP A 110 -8.33 -1.74 -4.06
CA TRP A 110 -9.33 -2.54 -3.36
C TRP A 110 -10.70 -2.50 -4.03
N LYS A 111 -11.13 -1.35 -4.56
CA LYS A 111 -12.38 -1.26 -5.34
C LYS A 111 -12.31 -2.09 -6.62
N ALA A 112 -11.20 -2.02 -7.35
CA ALA A 112 -10.99 -2.85 -8.54
C ALA A 112 -10.94 -4.34 -8.17
N SER A 113 -10.23 -4.70 -7.10
CA SER A 113 -10.19 -6.10 -6.61
C SER A 113 -11.58 -6.59 -6.16
N GLN A 114 -12.36 -5.75 -5.50
CA GLN A 114 -13.75 -6.06 -5.12
C GLN A 114 -14.62 -6.32 -6.35
N SER A 115 -14.53 -5.45 -7.37
CA SER A 115 -15.27 -5.62 -8.62
C SER A 115 -14.86 -6.89 -9.35
N ALA A 116 -13.56 -7.23 -9.37
CA ALA A 116 -13.07 -8.47 -9.94
C ALA A 116 -13.66 -9.70 -9.24
N ASP A 117 -13.63 -9.72 -7.90
CA ASP A 117 -14.18 -10.83 -7.11
C ASP A 117 -15.69 -10.99 -7.35
N GLN A 118 -16.45 -9.90 -7.43
CA GLN A 118 -17.88 -9.92 -7.76
C GLN A 118 -18.16 -10.47 -9.16
N HIS A 119 -17.35 -10.10 -10.14
CA HIS A 119 -17.48 -10.63 -11.49
C HIS A 119 -17.11 -12.11 -11.57
N TYR A 120 -16.07 -12.56 -10.88
CA TYR A 120 -15.77 -13.99 -10.79
C TYR A 120 -16.89 -14.77 -10.09
N ALA A 121 -17.52 -14.21 -9.06
CA ALA A 121 -18.67 -14.85 -8.41
C ALA A 121 -19.87 -14.97 -9.36
N ALA A 122 -20.15 -13.93 -10.15
CA ALA A 122 -21.20 -13.97 -11.15
C ALA A 122 -20.87 -14.96 -12.29
N TRP A 123 -19.59 -15.09 -12.66
CA TRP A 123 -19.14 -16.11 -13.59
C TRP A 123 -19.35 -17.53 -13.02
N ALA A 124 -19.08 -17.74 -11.73
CA ALA A 124 -19.38 -18.99 -11.04
C ALA A 124 -20.88 -19.33 -11.11
N ASP A 125 -21.75 -18.36 -10.86
CA ASP A 125 -23.20 -18.55 -10.97
C ASP A 125 -23.61 -18.91 -12.41
N GLN A 126 -23.01 -18.28 -13.43
CA GLN A 126 -23.26 -18.59 -14.84
C GLN A 126 -22.76 -19.99 -15.21
N ALA A 127 -21.61 -20.41 -14.69
CA ALA A 127 -21.05 -21.74 -14.91
C ALA A 127 -22.00 -22.85 -14.41
N ARG A 128 -22.80 -22.59 -13.37
CA ARG A 128 -23.82 -23.52 -12.85
C ARG A 128 -25.02 -23.73 -13.79
N GLY A 129 -25.20 -22.87 -14.79
CA GLY A 129 -26.32 -22.95 -15.73
C GLY A 129 -26.22 -24.13 -16.70
N LYS A 130 -27.33 -24.49 -17.35
CA LYS A 130 -27.33 -25.48 -18.45
C LYS A 130 -26.42 -24.95 -19.58
N LYS A 131 -25.25 -25.59 -19.78
CA LYS A 131 -24.16 -25.20 -20.71
C LYS A 131 -23.14 -24.17 -20.17
N GLY A 132 -23.15 -23.85 -18.88
CA GLY A 132 -22.11 -23.00 -18.28
C GLY A 132 -20.74 -23.66 -18.27
N CYS A 133 -20.72 -24.99 -18.19
CA CYS A 133 -19.54 -25.83 -18.25
C CYS A 133 -19.47 -26.61 -19.56
N ASP A 134 -18.29 -26.64 -20.18
CA ASP A 134 -17.96 -27.43 -21.36
C ASP A 134 -16.76 -28.32 -21.03
N LYS A 135 -16.94 -29.65 -21.09
CA LYS A 135 -15.88 -30.64 -20.80
C LYS A 135 -15.15 -30.41 -19.47
N GLY A 136 -15.89 -30.01 -18.42
CA GLY A 136 -15.31 -29.73 -17.10
C GLY A 136 -14.64 -28.35 -16.99
N HIS A 137 -14.83 -27.46 -17.96
CA HIS A 137 -14.31 -26.10 -17.91
C HIS A 137 -15.42 -25.07 -18.03
N ALA A 138 -15.37 -24.03 -17.19
CA ALA A 138 -16.34 -22.95 -17.30
C ALA A 138 -16.11 -22.15 -18.58
N ARG A 139 -17.18 -21.87 -19.31
CA ARG A 139 -17.11 -21.07 -20.53
C ARG A 139 -16.72 -19.63 -20.19
N ASN A 140 -15.93 -19.00 -21.06
CA ASN A 140 -15.66 -17.58 -20.95
C ASN A 140 -16.94 -16.76 -21.17
N THR A 141 -17.15 -15.76 -20.32
CA THR A 141 -18.31 -14.87 -20.37
C THR A 141 -17.88 -13.40 -20.33
N SER A 142 -18.82 -12.47 -20.43
CA SER A 142 -18.55 -11.05 -20.17
C SER A 142 -18.06 -10.82 -18.74
N HIS A 143 -18.51 -11.63 -17.76
CA HIS A 143 -18.04 -11.53 -16.38
C HIS A 143 -16.58 -11.95 -16.22
N THR A 144 -16.15 -13.05 -16.85
CA THR A 144 -14.74 -13.46 -16.80
C THR A 144 -13.83 -12.38 -17.40
N GLN A 145 -14.26 -11.76 -18.51
CA GLN A 145 -13.53 -10.65 -19.14
C GLN A 145 -13.47 -9.41 -18.24
N ALA A 146 -14.60 -9.01 -17.66
CA ALA A 146 -14.66 -7.88 -16.73
C ALA A 146 -13.81 -8.13 -15.47
N ALA A 147 -13.83 -9.35 -14.93
CA ALA A 147 -13.02 -9.74 -13.79
C ALA A 147 -11.51 -9.63 -14.09
N ASN A 148 -11.09 -10.11 -15.26
CA ASN A 148 -9.70 -10.02 -15.73
C ASN A 148 -9.26 -8.57 -15.90
N HIS A 149 -10.11 -7.73 -16.53
CA HIS A 149 -9.85 -6.30 -16.68
C HIS A 149 -9.66 -5.61 -15.32
N GLN A 150 -10.59 -5.82 -14.39
CA GLN A 150 -10.51 -5.24 -13.04
C GLN A 150 -9.31 -5.77 -12.24
N SER A 151 -8.93 -7.04 -12.43
CA SER A 151 -7.71 -7.61 -11.84
C SER A 151 -6.44 -6.91 -12.37
N GLY A 152 -6.43 -6.52 -13.65
CA GLY A 152 -5.36 -5.71 -14.24
C GLY A 152 -5.26 -4.32 -13.61
N VAL A 153 -6.38 -3.61 -13.51
CA VAL A 153 -6.46 -2.30 -12.85
C VAL A 153 -5.97 -2.41 -11.39
N ALA A 154 -6.44 -3.41 -10.66
CA ALA A 154 -6.01 -3.67 -9.29
C ALA A 154 -4.50 -3.88 -9.19
N SER A 155 -3.92 -4.66 -10.09
CA SER A 155 -2.47 -4.96 -10.09
C SER A 155 -1.63 -3.69 -10.28
N VAL A 156 -2.02 -2.82 -11.21
CA VAL A 156 -1.33 -1.53 -11.44
C VAL A 156 -1.40 -0.66 -10.18
N GLN A 157 -2.57 -0.55 -9.56
CA GLN A 157 -2.76 0.27 -8.37
C GLN A 157 -2.05 -0.29 -7.13
N LYS A 158 -2.01 -1.62 -6.98
CA LYS A 158 -1.24 -2.29 -5.91
C LYS A 158 0.25 -2.07 -6.08
N ALA A 159 0.77 -2.11 -7.31
CA ALA A 159 2.17 -1.81 -7.58
C ALA A 159 2.53 -0.37 -7.18
N LYS A 160 1.66 0.59 -7.55
CA LYS A 160 1.79 1.99 -7.16
C LYS A 160 1.74 2.17 -5.64
N ALA A 161 0.75 1.58 -4.98
CA ALA A 161 0.57 1.66 -3.53
C ALA A 161 1.77 1.04 -2.78
N ALA A 162 2.26 -0.12 -3.22
CA ALA A 162 3.43 -0.77 -2.61
C ALA A 162 4.68 0.11 -2.70
N LYS A 163 4.93 0.74 -3.84
CA LYS A 163 6.06 1.66 -4.00
C LYS A 163 6.00 2.82 -3.01
N LEU A 164 4.84 3.45 -2.88
CA LEU A 164 4.61 4.58 -1.98
C LEU A 164 4.70 4.15 -0.51
N TRP A 165 4.03 3.06 -0.15
CA TRP A 165 4.06 2.49 1.20
C TRP A 165 5.48 2.12 1.63
N ASN A 166 6.24 1.43 0.78
CA ASN A 166 7.56 0.93 1.15
C ASN A 166 8.56 2.06 1.41
N ALA A 167 8.39 3.24 0.78
CA ALA A 167 9.17 4.43 1.14
C ALA A 167 8.89 4.91 2.58
N ILE A 168 7.62 4.90 2.99
CA ILE A 168 7.20 5.22 4.36
C ILE A 168 7.68 4.13 5.32
N ALA A 169 7.49 2.86 4.98
CA ALA A 169 7.84 1.72 5.81
C ALA A 169 9.35 1.73 6.14
N ARG A 170 10.22 1.96 5.15
CA ARG A 170 11.66 2.10 5.39
C ARG A 170 12.02 3.27 6.29
N LYS A 171 11.35 4.42 6.13
CA LYS A 171 11.58 5.60 7.00
C LYS A 171 11.28 5.30 8.47
N TYR A 172 10.25 4.48 8.73
CA TYR A 172 9.76 4.19 10.08
C TYR A 172 10.12 2.80 10.63
N GLY A 173 10.89 2.01 9.87
CA GLY A 173 11.25 0.63 10.25
C GLY A 173 10.06 -0.34 10.30
N LEU A 174 9.06 -0.14 9.43
CA LEU A 174 7.86 -0.96 9.35
C LEU A 174 7.98 -2.04 8.26
N THR A 175 7.01 -2.95 8.23
CA THR A 175 7.00 -4.05 7.26
C THR A 175 6.74 -3.54 5.84
N GLU A 176 7.70 -3.75 4.95
CA GLU A 176 7.50 -3.54 3.51
C GLU A 176 6.49 -4.56 2.95
N ARG A 177 5.66 -4.12 2.01
CA ARG A 177 4.60 -4.92 1.40
C ARG A 177 4.86 -5.08 -0.09
N GLN A 178 4.66 -6.29 -0.59
CA GLN A 178 4.60 -6.59 -2.01
C GLN A 178 3.21 -6.23 -2.56
N PRO A 179 3.10 -5.90 -3.87
CA PRO A 179 1.81 -5.60 -4.49
C PRO A 179 0.77 -6.70 -4.27
N THR A 180 1.19 -7.96 -4.22
CA THR A 180 0.30 -9.11 -3.99
C THR A 180 -0.26 -9.20 -2.57
N GLN A 181 0.35 -8.50 -1.61
CA GLN A 181 -0.07 -8.41 -0.21
C GLN A 181 -1.00 -7.22 0.05
N LEU A 182 -1.15 -6.33 -0.93
CA LEU A 182 -2.04 -5.18 -0.89
C LEU A 182 -3.40 -5.50 -1.49
#